data_AF-L7FJ52-F1
#
_entry.id   AF-L7FJ52-F1
#
_cell.length_a   1.000
_cell.length_b   1.000
_cell.length_c   1.000
_cell.angle_alpha   90.00
_cell.angle_beta   90.00
_cell.angle_gamma   90.00
#
_symmetry.space_group_name_H-M   'P 1'
#
loop_
_entity.id
_entity.type
_entity.pdbx_description
1 polymer ?
#
loop_
_entity_poly.entity_id
_entity_poly.type
_entity_poly.pdbx_seq_one_letter_code
_entity_poly.pdbx_strand_id
1 'polypeptide(L)'
;MPSGPSGPPASGVGRVIAGRYLLLNQLGSGGMGHVWLAHDQELACEVALKEIVFRDPVEASDERASRVARARAEARHAAGLRANPNVVTVHDVLEHEGLPWIVMEYVAGALDLRDLIGMRGPLAPDECARIGLAVLDALTAGHEQGIMHRDVKPANILLAPDRTGTPYSRILLTDYGISVQPDAGETRYTLTSALVGTAGYLAPERATGGPPTAAADLFSLGCTLYHAVEGVGPFERDTHFAEVTAVVMEEHRKPERAGALRPVLEAMLDKDPDRRITAARAEAALDRIVTPQADPYEHTRTDPGSLPPWGASEQLYGPHQAPPSPPVGVSPARSAPPPEPPRHTRALPAALGALLGIALAGAGLWFVLGGPPGGDEETARKPYGGPVGLAAPLAVGDCVFADWPGGARFEGTPRLTVDPACGGAAPDGQVLAVVDAASAAEARVRGPGECEERTRDLREKLADVRGYAVVPAEGGFRAAEGRTACLLLGANGPVYGPLGPFREAGQAFRDTAGMQKRDCLRSPSGREARLVACTEPHDEQVLGFTRLDAAVPFEEARDVSDTACAKAVPPTDYGFDPSVYEAGSWTGRGAWDSGTHFVVCTVRRQNGGTMEGEEP
;
A
#
# COMPACT_ATOMS: atom_id res chain seq x y z
N MET A 1 13.96 -39.86 20.19
CA MET A 1 12.81 -38.98 19.92
C MET A 1 12.83 -37.83 20.93
N PRO A 2 13.49 -36.70 20.65
CA PRO A 2 13.22 -35.46 21.36
C PRO A 2 12.00 -34.77 20.74
N SER A 3 11.05 -34.37 21.59
CA SER A 3 9.87 -33.59 21.21
C SER A 3 10.26 -32.18 20.76
N GLY A 4 9.77 -31.75 19.60
CA GLY A 4 9.98 -30.38 19.10
C GLY A 4 9.21 -29.31 19.89
N PRO A 5 9.59 -28.03 19.77
CA PRO A 5 8.96 -26.94 20.51
C PRO A 5 7.54 -26.67 20.00
N SER A 6 6.54 -26.94 20.84
CA SER A 6 5.13 -26.64 20.57
C SER A 6 4.80 -25.19 20.97
N GLY A 7 5.04 -24.24 20.06
CA GLY A 7 4.47 -22.89 20.10
C GLY A 7 3.64 -22.65 18.82
N PRO A 8 2.50 -21.94 18.87
CA PRO A 8 1.71 -21.67 17.68
C PRO A 8 2.47 -20.71 16.73
N PRO A 9 2.64 -21.05 15.44
CA PRO A 9 3.35 -20.18 14.49
C PRO A 9 2.50 -18.94 14.16
N ALA A 10 3.05 -17.77 14.43
CA ALA A 10 2.38 -16.46 14.26
C ALA A 10 2.18 -16.01 12.79
N SER A 11 2.36 -16.91 11.82
CA SER A 11 2.32 -16.60 10.38
C SER A 11 1.65 -17.66 9.50
N GLY A 12 1.06 -18.72 10.06
CA GLY A 12 0.39 -19.80 9.29
C GLY A 12 1.32 -20.71 8.47
N VAL A 13 2.49 -20.24 8.05
CA VAL A 13 3.56 -21.01 7.39
C VAL A 13 3.97 -22.21 8.23
N GLY A 14 4.23 -23.35 7.56
CA GLY A 14 4.59 -24.61 8.20
C GLY A 14 3.38 -25.43 8.71
N ARG A 15 2.16 -24.88 8.69
CA ARG A 15 0.93 -25.61 8.98
C ARG A 15 0.61 -26.58 7.84
N VAL A 16 0.15 -27.78 8.18
CA VAL A 16 -0.34 -28.76 7.20
C VAL A 16 -1.87 -28.75 7.21
N ILE A 17 -2.45 -28.38 6.07
CA ILE A 17 -3.89 -28.32 5.84
C ILE A 17 -4.38 -29.68 5.32
N ALA A 18 -5.46 -30.20 5.93
CA ALA A 18 -6.05 -31.52 5.68
C ALA A 18 -5.06 -32.70 5.70
N GLY A 19 -3.93 -32.56 6.40
CA GLY A 19 -2.89 -33.59 6.47
C GLY A 19 -2.06 -33.79 5.18
N ARG A 20 -2.22 -32.91 4.17
CA ARG A 20 -1.60 -33.05 2.84
C ARG A 20 -0.89 -31.80 2.33
N TYR A 21 -1.44 -30.61 2.59
CA TYR A 21 -0.94 -29.38 1.97
C TYR A 21 -0.13 -28.57 2.99
N LEU A 22 1.19 -28.54 2.83
CA LEU A 22 2.10 -27.79 3.69
C LEU A 22 2.16 -26.33 3.23
N LEU A 23 1.68 -25.39 4.04
CA LEU A 23 1.75 -23.96 3.72
C LEU A 23 3.22 -23.48 3.72
N LEU A 24 3.68 -22.95 2.60
CA LEU A 24 5.05 -22.48 2.38
C LEU A 24 5.17 -20.97 2.62
N ASN A 25 4.38 -20.17 1.90
CA ASN A 25 4.40 -18.71 1.93
C ASN A 25 2.98 -18.15 1.77
N GLN A 26 2.72 -16.94 2.24
CA GLN A 26 1.50 -16.24 1.90
C GLN A 26 1.67 -15.51 0.56
N LEU A 27 0.73 -15.71 -0.37
CA LEU A 27 0.68 -15.03 -1.67
C LEU A 27 -0.18 -13.77 -1.62
N GLY A 28 -1.17 -13.69 -0.73
CA GLY A 28 -2.00 -12.50 -0.57
C GLY A 28 -2.97 -12.54 0.61
N SER A 29 -3.56 -11.40 0.93
CA SER A 29 -4.61 -11.21 1.92
C SER A 29 -5.69 -10.26 1.37
N GLY A 30 -6.95 -10.46 1.75
CA GLY A 30 -8.03 -9.64 1.21
C GLY A 30 -9.37 -9.79 1.90
N GLY A 31 -10.41 -9.24 1.26
CA GLY A 31 -11.78 -9.19 1.80
C GLY A 31 -12.32 -10.54 2.29
N MET A 32 -12.04 -11.61 1.53
CA MET A 32 -12.63 -12.94 1.73
C MET A 32 -11.69 -13.96 2.39
N GLY A 33 -10.47 -13.55 2.79
CA GLY A 33 -9.50 -14.41 3.47
C GLY A 33 -8.07 -14.28 2.93
N HIS A 34 -7.34 -15.39 2.88
CA HIS A 34 -5.91 -15.44 2.56
C HIS A 34 -5.62 -16.42 1.41
N VAL A 35 -4.60 -16.12 0.61
CA VAL A 35 -4.08 -17.05 -0.40
C VAL A 35 -2.65 -17.43 -0.04
N TRP A 36 -2.35 -18.72 -0.10
CA TRP A 36 -1.08 -19.31 0.32
C TRP A 36 -0.46 -20.11 -0.84
N LEU A 37 0.85 -20.03 -1.00
CA LEU A 37 1.62 -21.05 -1.69
C LEU A 37 1.76 -22.24 -0.75
N ALA A 38 1.43 -23.44 -1.22
CA ALA A 38 1.58 -24.67 -0.46
C ALA A 38 2.23 -25.78 -1.30
N HIS A 39 2.87 -26.71 -0.62
CA HIS A 39 3.34 -27.96 -1.21
C HIS A 39 2.31 -29.07 -0.97
N ASP A 40 1.82 -29.67 -2.06
CA ASP A 40 1.04 -30.90 -2.01
C ASP A 40 1.99 -32.08 -1.73
N GLN A 41 1.93 -32.63 -0.53
CA GLN A 41 2.83 -33.70 -0.09
C GLN A 41 2.53 -35.06 -0.73
N GLU A 42 1.36 -35.27 -1.34
CA GLU A 42 1.01 -36.50 -2.05
C GLU A 42 1.43 -36.44 -3.53
N LEU A 43 1.21 -35.29 -4.18
CA LEU A 43 1.56 -35.09 -5.59
C LEU A 43 2.97 -34.52 -5.81
N ALA A 44 3.65 -34.11 -4.73
CA ALA A 44 4.98 -33.49 -4.72
C ALA A 44 5.10 -32.25 -5.63
N CYS A 45 4.05 -31.43 -5.68
CA CYS A 45 3.98 -30.21 -6.50
C CYS A 45 3.58 -28.97 -5.69
N GLU A 46 3.71 -27.79 -6.30
CA GLU A 46 3.23 -26.53 -5.72
C GLU A 46 1.80 -26.23 -6.15
N VAL A 47 0.98 -25.76 -5.20
CA VAL A 47 -0.42 -25.38 -5.39
C VAL A 47 -0.73 -24.10 -4.63
N ALA A 48 -1.72 -23.34 -5.08
CA ALA A 48 -2.25 -22.21 -4.33
C ALA A 48 -3.45 -22.67 -3.48
N LEU A 49 -3.48 -22.27 -2.21
CA LEU A 49 -4.55 -22.56 -1.26
C LEU A 49 -5.23 -21.26 -0.83
N LYS A 50 -6.52 -21.11 -1.16
CA LYS A 50 -7.34 -20.00 -0.68
C LYS A 50 -8.12 -20.42 0.56
N GLU A 51 -7.82 -19.77 1.68
CA GLU A 51 -8.58 -19.84 2.94
C GLU A 51 -9.78 -18.90 2.85
N ILE A 52 -10.99 -19.42 3.05
CA ILE A 52 -12.22 -18.59 3.08
C ILE A 52 -12.55 -18.24 4.53
N VAL A 53 -12.44 -16.95 4.87
CA VAL A 53 -12.67 -16.44 6.23
C VAL A 53 -14.04 -15.76 6.31
N PHE A 54 -14.95 -16.32 7.11
CA PHE A 54 -16.25 -15.70 7.40
C PHE A 54 -16.10 -14.62 8.47
N ARG A 55 -16.49 -13.37 8.16
CA ARG A 55 -16.27 -12.21 9.03
C ARG A 55 -17.28 -12.06 10.19
N ASP A 56 -18.45 -12.69 10.10
CA ASP A 56 -19.43 -12.70 11.19
C ASP A 56 -19.17 -13.84 12.17
N PRO A 57 -19.02 -13.57 13.48
CA PRO A 57 -19.06 -14.59 14.52
C PRO A 57 -20.52 -15.04 14.76
N VAL A 58 -21.07 -15.83 13.84
CA VAL A 58 -22.42 -16.41 13.99
C VAL A 58 -22.36 -17.64 14.90
N GLU A 59 -23.04 -17.58 16.04
CA GLU A 59 -23.02 -18.60 17.10
C GLU A 59 -23.79 -19.91 16.75
N ALA A 60 -24.26 -20.09 15.51
CA ALA A 60 -25.07 -21.22 15.08
C ALA A 60 -24.29 -22.25 14.23
N SER A 61 -24.21 -23.50 14.71
CA SER A 61 -23.52 -24.61 14.00
C SER A 61 -24.05 -24.87 12.59
N ASP A 62 -25.36 -24.77 12.43
CA ASP A 62 -26.07 -25.23 11.24
C ASP A 62 -25.87 -24.25 10.07
N GLU A 63 -25.73 -22.96 10.38
CA GLU A 63 -25.45 -21.95 9.36
C GLU A 63 -24.00 -22.03 8.87
N ARG A 64 -23.04 -22.33 9.77
CA ARG A 64 -21.64 -22.58 9.37
C ARG A 64 -21.54 -23.78 8.44
N ALA A 65 -22.22 -24.89 8.76
CA ALA A 65 -22.26 -26.07 7.90
C ALA A 65 -22.88 -25.77 6.52
N SER A 66 -23.95 -24.97 6.48
CA SER A 66 -24.60 -24.50 5.24
C SER A 66 -23.65 -23.62 4.39
N ARG A 67 -22.94 -22.67 5.00
CA ARG A 67 -21.94 -21.82 4.34
C ARG A 67 -20.77 -22.64 3.77
N VAL A 68 -20.25 -23.63 4.51
CA VAL A 68 -19.19 -24.55 4.04
C VAL A 68 -19.68 -25.43 2.88
N ALA A 69 -20.89 -25.98 2.97
CA ALA A 69 -21.48 -26.79 1.91
C ALA A 69 -21.69 -25.98 0.61
N ARG A 70 -22.06 -24.69 0.74
CA ARG A 70 -22.22 -23.77 -0.40
C ARG A 70 -20.89 -23.46 -1.07
N ALA A 71 -19.87 -23.04 -0.31
CA ALA A 71 -18.54 -22.76 -0.84
C ALA A 71 -17.95 -23.99 -1.57
N ARG A 72 -18.21 -25.21 -1.05
CA ARG A 72 -17.88 -26.47 -1.73
C ARG A 72 -18.64 -26.70 -3.03
N ALA A 73 -19.93 -26.32 -3.11
CA ALA A 73 -20.70 -26.44 -4.34
C ALA A 73 -20.25 -25.43 -5.40
N GLU A 74 -20.04 -24.17 -5.01
CA GLU A 74 -19.54 -23.08 -5.86
C GLU A 74 -18.18 -23.41 -6.47
N ALA A 75 -17.20 -23.80 -5.65
CA ALA A 75 -15.86 -24.12 -6.14
C ALA A 75 -15.80 -25.45 -6.94
N ARG A 76 -16.75 -26.39 -6.74
CA ARG A 76 -16.93 -27.54 -7.64
C ARG A 76 -17.47 -27.15 -9.01
N HIS A 77 -18.36 -26.16 -9.08
CA HIS A 77 -18.80 -25.62 -10.37
C HIS A 77 -17.63 -24.92 -11.09
N ALA A 78 -16.81 -24.14 -10.37
CA ALA A 78 -15.59 -23.54 -10.91
C ALA A 78 -14.59 -24.57 -11.46
N ALA A 79 -14.44 -25.74 -10.82
CA ALA A 79 -13.61 -26.84 -11.33
C ALA A 79 -14.09 -27.41 -12.68
N GLY A 80 -15.36 -27.17 -13.08
CA GLY A 80 -15.89 -27.47 -14.41
C GLY A 80 -15.28 -26.62 -15.54
N LEU A 81 -14.67 -25.48 -15.20
CA LEU A 81 -14.07 -24.53 -16.14
C LEU A 81 -12.60 -24.81 -16.45
N ARG A 82 -11.98 -25.83 -15.82
CA ARG A 82 -10.56 -26.23 -15.98
C ARG A 82 -10.08 -26.53 -17.41
N ALA A 83 -10.99 -26.62 -18.38
CA ALA A 83 -10.66 -26.80 -19.80
C ALA A 83 -10.41 -25.47 -20.53
N ASN A 84 -10.86 -24.35 -19.95
CA ASN A 84 -10.66 -23.01 -20.48
C ASN A 84 -9.23 -22.52 -20.12
N PRO A 85 -8.42 -22.05 -21.09
CA PRO A 85 -7.03 -21.66 -20.85
C PRO A 85 -6.87 -20.32 -20.11
N ASN A 86 -7.97 -19.56 -19.96
CA ASN A 86 -8.04 -18.25 -19.33
C ASN A 86 -8.74 -18.28 -17.96
N VAL A 87 -8.98 -19.45 -17.38
CA VAL A 87 -9.46 -19.63 -16.00
C VAL A 87 -8.40 -20.32 -15.15
N VAL A 88 -8.17 -19.85 -13.91
CA VAL A 88 -7.28 -20.54 -12.95
C VAL A 88 -7.90 -21.90 -12.57
N THR A 89 -7.13 -22.98 -12.76
CA THR A 89 -7.64 -24.33 -12.52
C THR A 89 -7.91 -24.57 -11.03
N VAL A 90 -9.15 -24.82 -10.63
CA VAL A 90 -9.48 -25.39 -9.31
C VAL A 90 -9.22 -26.90 -9.33
N HIS A 91 -8.39 -27.37 -8.40
CA HIS A 91 -8.01 -28.78 -8.26
C HIS A 91 -8.90 -29.54 -7.26
N ASP A 92 -9.18 -28.94 -6.10
CA ASP A 92 -9.94 -29.58 -5.01
C ASP A 92 -10.58 -28.53 -4.07
N VAL A 93 -11.56 -28.97 -3.26
CA VAL A 93 -12.20 -28.15 -2.24
C VAL A 93 -12.35 -28.93 -0.93
N LEU A 94 -11.51 -28.59 0.03
CA LEU A 94 -11.38 -29.28 1.30
C LEU A 94 -11.97 -28.45 2.45
N GLU A 95 -12.00 -29.06 3.64
CA GLU A 95 -12.34 -28.37 4.88
C GLU A 95 -11.27 -28.67 5.91
N HIS A 96 -10.82 -27.64 6.60
CA HIS A 96 -9.83 -27.75 7.66
C HIS A 96 -10.24 -26.83 8.80
N GLU A 97 -10.32 -27.37 10.02
CA GLU A 97 -10.81 -26.67 11.22
C GLU A 97 -12.20 -25.99 11.04
N GLY A 98 -13.05 -26.59 10.18
CA GLY A 98 -14.40 -26.11 9.88
C GLY A 98 -14.45 -24.86 9.00
N LEU A 99 -13.37 -24.51 8.31
CA LEU A 99 -13.34 -23.50 7.25
C LEU A 99 -13.16 -24.19 5.89
N PRO A 100 -13.79 -23.70 4.81
CA PRO A 100 -13.56 -24.22 3.48
C PRO A 100 -12.25 -23.64 2.92
N TRP A 101 -11.48 -24.50 2.27
CA TRP A 101 -10.26 -24.12 1.55
C TRP A 101 -10.35 -24.63 0.11
N ILE A 102 -9.86 -23.81 -0.81
CA ILE A 102 -9.90 -24.10 -2.24
C ILE A 102 -8.46 -24.29 -2.71
N VAL A 103 -8.18 -25.45 -3.30
CA VAL A 103 -6.89 -25.82 -3.86
C VAL A 103 -6.93 -25.52 -5.35
N MET A 104 -5.99 -24.74 -5.86
CA MET A 104 -5.96 -24.28 -7.24
C MET A 104 -4.53 -24.24 -7.80
N GLU A 105 -4.43 -24.09 -9.13
CA GLU A 105 -3.16 -23.94 -9.85
C GLU A 105 -2.32 -22.81 -9.24
N TYR A 106 -1.09 -23.12 -8.82
CA TYR A 106 -0.12 -22.08 -8.54
C TYR A 106 0.46 -21.55 -9.86
N VAL A 107 0.12 -20.31 -10.19
CA VAL A 107 0.59 -19.65 -11.41
C VAL A 107 1.92 -18.96 -11.12
N ALA A 108 3.03 -19.71 -11.26
CA ALA A 108 4.37 -19.19 -11.01
C ALA A 108 4.70 -17.96 -11.88
N GLY A 109 5.25 -16.91 -11.25
CA GLY A 109 5.59 -15.65 -11.92
C GLY A 109 4.37 -14.80 -12.34
N ALA A 110 3.18 -15.10 -11.83
CA ALA A 110 2.01 -14.24 -12.04
C ALA A 110 2.07 -12.96 -11.21
N LEU A 111 1.57 -11.87 -11.79
CA LEU A 111 1.24 -10.62 -11.13
C LEU A 111 -0.24 -10.30 -11.39
N ASP A 112 -0.97 -9.79 -10.40
CA ASP A 112 -2.35 -9.36 -10.64
C ASP A 112 -2.39 -8.02 -11.42
N LEU A 113 -3.48 -7.77 -12.15
CA LEU A 113 -3.59 -6.58 -13.02
C LEU A 113 -3.64 -5.28 -12.21
N ARG A 114 -4.14 -5.26 -10.95
CA ARG A 114 -4.08 -4.06 -10.09
C ARG A 114 -2.62 -3.71 -9.83
N ASP A 115 -1.82 -4.69 -9.44
CA ASP A 115 -0.42 -4.46 -9.08
C ASP A 115 0.42 -4.11 -10.31
N LEU A 116 0.12 -4.68 -11.50
CA LEU A 116 0.75 -4.25 -12.75
C LEU A 116 0.47 -2.77 -13.05
N ILE A 117 -0.77 -2.31 -12.91
CA ILE A 117 -1.14 -0.90 -13.12
C ILE A 117 -0.49 0.00 -12.07
N GLY A 118 -0.43 -0.44 -10.81
CA GLY A 118 0.25 0.28 -9.73
C GLY A 118 1.77 0.40 -9.92
N MET A 119 2.40 -0.59 -10.59
CA MET A 119 3.83 -0.60 -10.89
C MET A 119 4.19 0.16 -12.16
N ARG A 120 3.42 0.00 -13.25
CA ARG A 120 3.77 0.52 -14.59
C ARG A 120 2.94 1.73 -15.03
N GLY A 121 1.91 2.10 -14.26
CA GLY A 121 0.90 3.04 -14.71
C GLY A 121 -0.07 2.41 -15.73
N PRO A 122 -0.86 3.25 -16.42
CA PRO A 122 -1.93 2.77 -17.30
C PRO A 122 -1.39 2.09 -18.56
N LEU A 123 -2.09 1.04 -19.00
CA LEU A 123 -1.74 0.20 -20.14
C LEU A 123 -2.26 0.77 -21.45
N ALA A 124 -1.68 0.32 -22.57
CA ALA A 124 -2.10 0.75 -23.90
C ALA A 124 -3.47 0.12 -24.30
N PRO A 125 -4.29 0.79 -25.14
CA PRO A 125 -5.63 0.31 -25.49
C PRO A 125 -5.70 -1.10 -26.13
N ASP A 126 -4.68 -1.47 -26.89
CA ASP A 126 -4.50 -2.79 -27.52
C ASP A 126 -4.17 -3.88 -26.50
N GLU A 127 -3.29 -3.59 -25.54
CA GLU A 127 -3.00 -4.49 -24.42
C GLU A 127 -4.23 -4.69 -23.53
N CYS A 128 -4.98 -3.62 -23.24
CA CYS A 128 -6.27 -3.70 -22.57
C CYS A 128 -7.28 -4.54 -23.37
N ALA A 129 -7.30 -4.42 -24.70
CA ALA A 129 -8.19 -5.23 -25.54
C ALA A 129 -7.80 -6.73 -25.51
N ARG A 130 -6.50 -7.06 -25.52
CA ARG A 130 -5.97 -8.42 -25.37
C ARG A 130 -6.38 -9.04 -24.03
N ILE A 131 -6.26 -8.29 -22.94
CA ILE A 131 -6.74 -8.69 -21.60
C ILE A 131 -8.26 -8.89 -21.62
N GLY A 132 -9.00 -7.96 -22.23
CA GLY A 132 -10.45 -8.02 -22.36
C GLY A 132 -10.94 -9.28 -23.06
N LEU A 133 -10.32 -9.68 -24.17
CA LEU A 133 -10.66 -10.90 -24.91
C LEU A 133 -10.50 -12.16 -24.05
N ALA A 134 -9.35 -12.31 -23.38
CA ALA A 134 -9.07 -13.47 -22.54
C ALA A 134 -10.04 -13.59 -21.35
N VAL A 135 -10.36 -12.47 -20.70
CA VAL A 135 -11.32 -12.46 -19.58
C VAL A 135 -12.75 -12.70 -20.09
N LEU A 136 -13.09 -12.23 -21.29
CA LEU A 136 -14.40 -12.45 -21.89
C LEU A 136 -14.62 -13.91 -22.33
N ASP A 137 -13.59 -14.59 -22.83
CA ASP A 137 -13.61 -16.04 -23.09
C ASP A 137 -13.86 -16.84 -21.79
N ALA A 138 -13.10 -16.54 -20.73
CA ALA A 138 -13.29 -17.12 -19.40
C ALA A 138 -14.70 -16.92 -18.83
N LEU A 139 -15.25 -15.70 -18.94
CA LEU A 139 -16.62 -15.39 -18.53
C LEU A 139 -17.67 -16.13 -19.36
N THR A 140 -17.49 -16.18 -20.68
CA THR A 140 -18.42 -16.84 -21.60
C THR A 140 -18.49 -18.34 -21.32
N ALA A 141 -17.34 -19.00 -21.13
CA ALA A 141 -17.27 -20.42 -20.77
C ALA A 141 -17.97 -20.73 -19.42
N GLY A 142 -17.93 -19.81 -18.45
CA GLY A 142 -18.70 -19.93 -17.21
C GLY A 142 -20.19 -19.69 -17.39
N HIS A 143 -20.58 -18.66 -18.16
CA HIS A 143 -21.99 -18.33 -18.44
C HIS A 143 -22.70 -19.46 -19.19
N GLU A 144 -22.02 -20.16 -20.10
CA GLU A 144 -22.54 -21.37 -20.77
C GLU A 144 -22.84 -22.53 -19.80
N GLN A 145 -22.12 -22.61 -18.68
CA GLN A 145 -22.36 -23.56 -17.59
C GLN A 145 -23.32 -23.01 -16.52
N GLY A 146 -23.88 -21.80 -16.71
CA GLY A 146 -24.76 -21.12 -15.75
C GLY A 146 -24.05 -20.48 -14.56
N ILE A 147 -22.72 -20.32 -14.62
CA ILE A 147 -21.86 -19.83 -13.54
C ILE A 147 -21.47 -18.37 -13.82
N MET A 148 -21.97 -17.46 -12.97
CA MET A 148 -21.57 -16.05 -12.98
C MET A 148 -20.34 -15.85 -12.09
N HIS A 149 -19.43 -14.95 -12.47
CA HIS A 149 -18.22 -14.67 -11.69
C HIS A 149 -18.51 -13.82 -10.45
N ARG A 150 -19.39 -12.82 -10.56
CA ARG A 150 -19.88 -11.95 -9.47
C ARG A 150 -18.86 -10.96 -8.86
N ASP A 151 -17.60 -10.96 -9.30
CA ASP A 151 -16.49 -10.16 -8.71
C ASP A 151 -15.33 -9.94 -9.71
N VAL A 152 -15.63 -9.50 -10.94
CA VAL A 152 -14.58 -9.20 -11.94
C VAL A 152 -13.92 -7.86 -11.61
N LYS A 153 -12.61 -7.87 -11.42
CA LYS A 153 -11.80 -6.69 -11.06
C LYS A 153 -10.31 -6.93 -11.37
N PRO A 154 -9.47 -5.88 -11.44
CA PRO A 154 -8.03 -6.04 -11.71
C PRO A 154 -7.30 -7.03 -10.78
N ALA A 155 -7.61 -7.03 -9.48
CA ALA A 155 -6.99 -7.95 -8.52
C ALA A 155 -7.36 -9.44 -8.71
N ASN A 156 -8.38 -9.76 -9.53
CA ASN A 156 -8.80 -11.13 -9.85
C ASN A 156 -8.34 -11.57 -11.26
N ILE A 157 -7.52 -10.76 -11.94
CA ILE A 157 -6.93 -11.10 -13.25
C ILE A 157 -5.43 -11.25 -13.06
N LEU A 158 -4.92 -12.47 -13.26
CA LEU A 158 -3.51 -12.80 -13.18
C LEU A 158 -2.86 -12.72 -14.56
N LEU A 159 -1.71 -12.06 -14.63
CA LEU A 159 -0.87 -11.92 -15.82
C LEU A 159 0.44 -12.66 -15.56
N ALA A 160 0.70 -13.71 -16.32
CA ALA A 160 1.81 -14.63 -16.10
C ALA A 160 2.63 -14.82 -17.39
N PRO A 161 3.91 -15.23 -17.28
CA PRO A 161 4.69 -15.60 -18.44
C PRO A 161 4.08 -16.81 -19.17
N ASP A 162 4.28 -16.87 -20.48
CA ASP A 162 4.02 -18.09 -21.25
C ASP A 162 5.18 -19.11 -21.12
N ARG A 163 5.10 -20.20 -21.89
CA ARG A 163 6.16 -21.22 -21.91
C ARG A 163 7.48 -20.76 -22.55
N THR A 164 7.49 -19.63 -23.27
CA THR A 164 8.71 -19.02 -23.81
C THR A 164 9.37 -18.06 -22.82
N GLY A 165 8.71 -17.74 -21.71
CA GLY A 165 9.14 -16.73 -20.74
C GLY A 165 8.71 -15.31 -21.11
N THR A 166 7.87 -15.13 -22.14
CA THR A 166 7.34 -13.83 -22.54
C THR A 166 6.37 -13.35 -21.45
N PRO A 167 6.65 -12.21 -20.76
CA PRO A 167 5.87 -11.79 -19.60
C PRO A 167 4.43 -11.41 -19.99
N TYR A 168 3.52 -11.54 -19.03
CA TYR A 168 2.09 -11.16 -19.13
C TYR A 168 1.30 -11.82 -20.30
N SER A 169 1.88 -12.82 -20.96
CA SER A 169 1.31 -13.45 -22.14
C SER A 169 0.16 -14.42 -21.80
N ARG A 170 0.21 -15.10 -20.66
CA ARG A 170 -0.95 -15.80 -20.08
C ARG A 170 -1.80 -14.80 -19.29
N ILE A 171 -3.08 -14.72 -19.61
CA ILE A 171 -4.10 -13.97 -18.85
C ILE A 171 -5.05 -14.99 -18.23
N LEU A 172 -5.26 -14.95 -16.93
CA LEU A 172 -6.04 -15.93 -16.17
C LEU A 172 -6.99 -15.23 -15.19
N LEU A 173 -8.27 -15.57 -15.26
CA LEU A 173 -9.29 -15.12 -14.33
C LEU A 173 -9.35 -16.08 -13.13
N THR A 174 -9.20 -15.54 -11.91
CA THR A 174 -9.28 -16.30 -10.66
C THR A 174 -10.55 -15.97 -9.87
N ASP A 175 -10.82 -16.72 -8.79
CA ASP A 175 -11.96 -16.50 -7.90
C ASP A 175 -13.37 -16.72 -8.50
N TYR A 176 -13.44 -17.45 -9.61
CA TYR A 176 -14.67 -17.71 -10.36
C TYR A 176 -15.78 -18.32 -9.50
N GLY A 177 -16.85 -17.54 -9.24
CA GLY A 177 -18.04 -18.01 -8.51
C GLY A 177 -17.86 -18.23 -6.99
N ILE A 178 -16.68 -17.93 -6.43
CA ILE A 178 -16.31 -18.20 -5.02
C ILE A 178 -16.82 -17.11 -4.05
N SER A 179 -17.54 -16.11 -4.57
CA SER A 179 -18.17 -15.07 -3.75
C SER A 179 -19.35 -15.66 -2.96
N VAL A 180 -19.09 -16.06 -1.71
CA VAL A 180 -20.08 -16.61 -0.75
C VAL A 180 -21.07 -15.53 -0.29
N GLN A 181 -21.86 -15.03 -1.23
CA GLN A 181 -22.99 -14.14 -1.00
C GLN A 181 -24.24 -14.98 -0.64
N PRO A 182 -25.17 -14.45 0.18
CA PRO A 182 -26.48 -15.05 0.35
C PRO A 182 -27.29 -14.93 -0.95
N ASP A 183 -27.64 -16.07 -1.55
CA ASP A 183 -28.45 -16.09 -2.78
C ASP A 183 -29.96 -15.99 -2.48
N ALA A 184 -30.63 -15.11 -3.23
CA ALA A 184 -32.07 -15.05 -3.58
C ALA A 184 -33.18 -15.07 -2.50
N GLY A 185 -32.96 -15.59 -1.29
CA GLY A 185 -34.00 -15.72 -0.25
C GLY A 185 -34.23 -14.45 0.58
N GLU A 186 -33.17 -13.67 0.80
CA GLU A 186 -33.22 -12.44 1.59
C GLU A 186 -33.07 -11.23 0.66
N THR A 187 -34.19 -10.58 0.36
CA THR A 187 -34.35 -9.53 -0.66
C THR A 187 -33.76 -8.17 -0.24
N ARG A 188 -32.68 -8.19 0.55
CA ARG A 188 -32.01 -7.01 1.08
C ARG A 188 -30.49 -7.20 1.01
N TYR A 189 -29.91 -6.65 -0.05
CA TYR A 189 -28.62 -5.98 0.08
C TYR A 189 -28.80 -4.86 1.11
N THR A 190 -28.67 -5.19 2.40
CA THR A 190 -28.52 -4.19 3.44
C THR A 190 -27.21 -3.44 3.18
N LEU A 191 -27.19 -2.15 3.49
CA LEU A 191 -26.04 -1.27 3.25
C LEU A 191 -24.72 -1.86 3.82
N THR A 192 -24.82 -2.68 4.87
CA THR A 192 -23.75 -3.48 5.47
C THR A 192 -23.04 -4.42 4.50
N SER A 193 -23.75 -5.11 3.59
CA SER A 193 -23.11 -6.03 2.62
C SER A 193 -22.44 -5.28 1.46
N ALA A 194 -22.91 -4.09 1.11
CA ALA A 194 -22.26 -3.23 0.11
C ALA A 194 -20.98 -2.54 0.63
N LEU A 195 -20.79 -2.51 1.96
CA LEU A 195 -19.61 -1.94 2.62
C LEU A 195 -18.40 -2.90 2.68
N VAL A 196 -18.51 -4.14 2.18
CA VAL A 196 -17.45 -5.16 2.26
C VAL A 196 -16.75 -5.37 0.90
N GLY A 197 -16.26 -4.28 0.32
CA GLY A 197 -15.21 -4.27 -0.72
C GLY A 197 -15.67 -4.20 -2.18
N THR A 198 -14.91 -3.44 -2.98
CA THR A 198 -14.95 -3.34 -4.45
C THR A 198 -16.23 -2.75 -5.09
N ALA A 199 -16.82 -1.74 -4.45
CA ALA A 199 -17.99 -1.03 -4.95
C ALA A 199 -17.88 -0.54 -6.42
N GLY A 200 -16.73 0.01 -6.84
CA GLY A 200 -16.54 0.61 -8.18
C GLY A 200 -16.63 -0.30 -9.39
N TYR A 201 -16.68 -1.62 -9.20
CA TYR A 201 -16.83 -2.61 -10.28
C TYR A 201 -18.21 -3.29 -10.27
N LEU A 202 -19.05 -3.00 -9.28
CA LEU A 202 -20.38 -3.60 -9.17
C LEU A 202 -21.31 -3.05 -10.26
N ALA A 203 -22.09 -3.90 -10.91
CA ALA A 203 -23.08 -3.43 -11.89
C ALA A 203 -24.24 -2.68 -11.20
N PRO A 204 -24.84 -1.65 -11.84
CA PRO A 204 -25.90 -0.84 -11.22
C PRO A 204 -27.10 -1.68 -10.74
N GLU A 205 -27.52 -2.65 -11.57
CA GLU A 205 -28.61 -3.56 -11.22
C GLU A 205 -28.28 -4.41 -9.98
N ARG A 206 -27.01 -4.82 -9.81
CA ARG A 206 -26.54 -5.57 -8.63
C ARG A 206 -26.49 -4.70 -7.38
N ALA A 207 -26.05 -3.45 -7.51
CA ALA A 207 -26.08 -2.47 -6.42
C ALA A 207 -27.51 -2.21 -5.90
N THR A 208 -28.52 -2.29 -6.78
CA THR A 208 -29.95 -2.21 -6.40
C THR A 208 -30.56 -3.54 -5.92
N GLY A 209 -29.76 -4.61 -5.83
CA GLY A 209 -30.19 -5.93 -5.34
C GLY A 209 -30.75 -6.89 -6.39
N GLY A 210 -30.51 -6.63 -7.67
CA GLY A 210 -30.82 -7.55 -8.77
C GLY A 210 -29.97 -8.83 -8.75
N PRO A 211 -30.40 -9.90 -9.46
CA PRO A 211 -29.68 -11.17 -9.53
C PRO A 211 -28.33 -11.02 -10.26
N PRO A 212 -27.36 -11.94 -10.03
CA PRO A 212 -26.16 -12.02 -10.85
C PRO A 212 -26.52 -12.45 -12.29
N THR A 213 -25.98 -11.74 -13.29
CA THR A 213 -26.24 -11.95 -14.71
C THR A 213 -24.96 -11.83 -15.53
N ALA A 214 -24.97 -12.38 -16.76
CA ALA A 214 -23.86 -12.24 -17.69
C ALA A 214 -23.58 -10.77 -18.06
N ALA A 215 -24.64 -9.97 -18.17
CA ALA A 215 -24.54 -8.52 -18.38
C ALA A 215 -23.84 -7.81 -17.21
N ALA A 216 -24.06 -8.25 -15.96
CA ALA A 216 -23.41 -7.67 -14.79
C ALA A 216 -21.90 -7.95 -14.76
N ASP A 217 -21.48 -9.19 -15.02
CA ASP A 217 -20.05 -9.54 -15.13
C ASP A 217 -19.37 -8.74 -16.27
N LEU A 218 -20.07 -8.49 -17.37
CA LEU A 218 -19.57 -7.70 -18.50
C LEU A 218 -19.40 -6.21 -18.17
N PHE A 219 -20.27 -5.63 -17.33
CA PHE A 219 -20.10 -4.28 -16.78
C PHE A 219 -18.86 -4.21 -15.88
N SER A 220 -18.68 -5.21 -15.01
CA SER A 220 -17.50 -5.32 -14.15
C SER A 220 -16.19 -5.47 -14.96
N LEU A 221 -16.21 -6.20 -16.08
CA LEU A 221 -15.11 -6.20 -17.05
C LEU A 221 -14.90 -4.82 -17.69
N GLY A 222 -15.97 -4.11 -18.06
CA GLY A 222 -15.89 -2.72 -18.53
C GLY A 222 -15.19 -1.80 -17.53
N CYS A 223 -15.54 -1.87 -16.25
CA CYS A 223 -14.86 -1.12 -15.18
C CYS A 223 -13.38 -1.50 -15.03
N THR A 224 -13.07 -2.79 -15.19
CA THR A 224 -11.70 -3.31 -15.12
C THR A 224 -10.83 -2.79 -16.26
N LEU A 225 -11.33 -2.83 -17.51
CA LEU A 225 -10.61 -2.32 -18.68
C LEU A 225 -10.49 -0.79 -18.68
N TYR A 226 -11.50 -0.08 -18.15
CA TYR A 226 -11.40 1.35 -17.89
C TYR A 226 -10.25 1.65 -16.92
N HIS A 227 -10.18 0.95 -15.79
CA HIS A 227 -9.09 1.13 -14.82
C HIS A 227 -7.74 0.85 -15.48
N ALA A 228 -7.61 -0.24 -16.24
CA ALA A 228 -6.37 -0.59 -16.92
C ALA A 228 -5.85 0.50 -17.86
N VAL A 229 -6.73 1.19 -18.60
CA VAL A 229 -6.32 2.19 -19.59
C VAL A 229 -6.22 3.62 -19.05
N GLU A 230 -6.97 3.97 -17.99
CA GLU A 230 -6.94 5.32 -17.38
C GLU A 230 -6.08 5.40 -16.09
N GLY A 231 -5.86 4.28 -15.40
CA GLY A 231 -5.15 4.19 -14.11
C GLY A 231 -6.01 4.40 -12.87
N VAL A 232 -7.31 4.65 -13.04
CA VAL A 232 -8.28 4.93 -11.98
C VAL A 232 -9.64 4.38 -12.37
N GLY A 233 -10.49 4.04 -11.40
CA GLY A 233 -11.81 3.50 -11.65
C GLY A 233 -12.78 4.51 -12.31
N PRO A 234 -13.73 4.05 -13.16
CA PRO A 234 -14.69 4.93 -13.84
C PRO A 234 -15.62 5.69 -12.88
N PHE A 235 -15.92 5.07 -11.74
CA PHE A 235 -16.81 5.59 -10.69
C PHE A 235 -16.09 5.91 -9.38
N GLU A 236 -14.75 5.89 -9.36
CA GLU A 236 -13.95 6.02 -8.14
C GLU A 236 -14.27 7.31 -7.37
N ARG A 237 -14.51 7.21 -6.05
CA ARG A 237 -14.80 8.32 -5.13
C ARG A 237 -14.12 8.08 -3.78
N ASP A 238 -13.95 9.15 -3.00
CA ASP A 238 -13.31 9.13 -1.68
C ASP A 238 -14.01 8.23 -0.63
N THR A 239 -15.22 7.74 -0.90
CA THR A 239 -15.93 6.77 -0.04
C THR A 239 -16.67 5.73 -0.86
N HIS A 240 -16.73 4.50 -0.34
CA HIS A 240 -17.49 3.38 -0.93
C HIS A 240 -18.97 3.74 -1.18
N PHE A 241 -19.61 4.49 -0.28
CA PHE A 241 -21.01 4.90 -0.46
C PHE A 241 -21.17 5.89 -1.63
N ALA A 242 -20.25 6.84 -1.78
CA ALA A 242 -20.24 7.75 -2.93
C ALA A 242 -19.93 7.00 -4.24
N GLU A 243 -19.04 6.00 -4.20
CA GLU A 243 -18.72 5.15 -5.35
C GLU A 243 -19.94 4.30 -5.80
N VAL A 244 -20.63 3.62 -4.87
CA VAL A 244 -21.92 2.93 -5.18
C VAL A 244 -22.96 3.93 -5.70
N THR A 245 -23.04 5.13 -5.11
CA THR A 245 -23.97 6.18 -5.57
C THR A 245 -23.63 6.62 -6.99
N ALA A 246 -22.35 6.78 -7.35
CA ALA A 246 -21.92 7.10 -8.70
C ALA A 246 -22.23 5.95 -9.68
N VAL A 247 -21.90 4.71 -9.30
CA VAL A 247 -22.25 3.48 -10.05
C VAL A 247 -23.74 3.42 -10.38
N VAL A 248 -24.63 3.83 -9.48
CA VAL A 248 -26.09 3.83 -9.74
C VAL A 248 -26.56 5.10 -10.46
N MET A 249 -26.16 6.29 -10.02
CA MET A 249 -26.79 7.57 -10.39
C MET A 249 -26.01 8.46 -11.38
N GLU A 250 -24.68 8.33 -11.48
CA GLU A 250 -23.82 9.25 -12.26
C GLU A 250 -23.25 8.58 -13.52
N GLU A 251 -23.02 9.33 -14.60
CA GLU A 251 -22.27 8.78 -15.74
C GLU A 251 -20.82 8.46 -15.32
N HIS A 252 -20.20 7.48 -16.00
CA HIS A 252 -18.79 7.19 -15.77
C HIS A 252 -17.94 8.41 -16.17
N ARG A 253 -16.76 8.57 -15.55
CA ARG A 253 -15.79 9.56 -16.01
C ARG A 253 -15.48 9.32 -17.50
N LYS A 254 -15.32 10.40 -18.27
CA LYS A 254 -14.95 10.28 -19.69
C LYS A 254 -13.52 9.73 -19.78
N PRO A 255 -13.28 8.63 -20.52
CA PRO A 255 -11.94 8.11 -20.70
C PRO A 255 -11.15 9.05 -21.64
N GLU A 256 -9.94 9.42 -21.24
CA GLU A 256 -9.05 10.31 -22.01
C GLU A 256 -7.91 9.54 -22.70
N ARG A 257 -7.56 8.33 -22.22
CA ARG A 257 -6.49 7.47 -22.74
C ARG A 257 -7.01 6.29 -23.57
N ALA A 258 -8.28 5.91 -23.42
CA ALA A 258 -8.85 4.71 -24.04
C ALA A 258 -8.76 4.59 -25.56
N GLY A 259 -8.57 5.68 -26.32
CA GLY A 259 -8.37 5.61 -27.78
C GLY A 259 -9.43 4.76 -28.52
N ALA A 260 -9.00 3.73 -29.23
CA ALA A 260 -9.87 2.79 -29.95
C ALA A 260 -10.76 1.91 -29.04
N LEU A 261 -10.37 1.72 -27.76
CA LEU A 261 -11.13 0.96 -26.77
C LEU A 261 -12.34 1.75 -26.23
N ARG A 262 -12.31 3.09 -26.32
CA ARG A 262 -13.36 3.99 -25.81
C ARG A 262 -14.80 3.59 -26.18
N PRO A 263 -15.18 3.39 -27.46
CA PRO A 263 -16.55 3.01 -27.81
C PRO A 263 -16.95 1.62 -27.29
N VAL A 264 -15.98 0.75 -26.97
CA VAL A 264 -16.25 -0.55 -26.34
C VAL A 264 -16.54 -0.35 -24.86
N LEU A 265 -15.73 0.45 -24.14
CA LEU A 265 -15.97 0.78 -22.74
C LEU A 265 -17.33 1.46 -22.54
N GLU A 266 -17.65 2.48 -23.35
CA GLU A 266 -18.93 3.19 -23.29
C GLU A 266 -20.14 2.25 -23.51
N ALA A 267 -19.98 1.19 -24.31
CA ALA A 267 -21.03 0.21 -24.56
C ALA A 267 -21.09 -0.94 -23.51
N MET A 268 -19.98 -1.24 -22.83
CA MET A 268 -19.93 -2.17 -21.69
C MET A 268 -20.43 -1.52 -20.39
N LEU A 269 -20.23 -0.21 -20.25
CA LEU A 269 -20.63 0.60 -19.09
C LEU A 269 -22.03 1.22 -19.22
N ASP A 270 -22.83 0.80 -20.20
CA ASP A 270 -24.25 1.17 -20.25
C ASP A 270 -24.95 0.64 -18.99
N LYS A 271 -25.64 1.52 -18.27
CA LYS A 271 -26.30 1.18 -17.00
C LYS A 271 -27.54 0.32 -17.19
N ASP A 272 -28.16 0.38 -18.37
CA ASP A 272 -29.28 -0.48 -18.72
C ASP A 272 -28.74 -1.83 -19.25
N PRO A 273 -28.92 -2.95 -18.52
CA PRO A 273 -28.39 -4.24 -18.94
C PRO A 273 -29.00 -4.77 -20.25
N ASP A 274 -30.18 -4.30 -20.67
CA ASP A 274 -30.82 -4.70 -21.94
C ASP A 274 -30.26 -3.92 -23.14
N ARG A 275 -29.62 -2.76 -22.89
CA ARG A 275 -28.91 -1.96 -23.89
C ARG A 275 -27.41 -2.24 -23.97
N ARG A 276 -26.83 -2.71 -22.85
CA ARG A 276 -25.42 -3.06 -22.71
C ARG A 276 -24.99 -4.00 -23.85
N ILE A 277 -23.78 -3.79 -24.36
CA ILE A 277 -23.24 -4.61 -25.46
C ILE A 277 -23.28 -6.10 -25.08
N THR A 278 -23.59 -6.99 -26.02
CA THR A 278 -23.56 -8.44 -25.78
C THR A 278 -22.11 -8.95 -25.83
N ALA A 279 -21.80 -10.03 -25.11
CA ALA A 279 -20.45 -10.64 -25.09
C ALA A 279 -19.86 -10.81 -26.50
N ALA A 280 -20.55 -11.50 -27.41
CA ALA A 280 -20.10 -11.69 -28.80
C ALA A 280 -19.88 -10.38 -29.60
N ARG A 281 -20.56 -9.28 -29.25
CA ARG A 281 -20.33 -7.96 -29.86
C ARG A 281 -19.17 -7.21 -29.22
N ALA A 282 -18.91 -7.42 -27.92
CA ALA A 282 -17.73 -6.92 -27.23
C ALA A 282 -16.47 -7.63 -27.75
N GLU A 283 -16.50 -8.97 -27.85
CA GLU A 283 -15.45 -9.80 -28.44
C GLU A 283 -15.06 -9.30 -29.85
N ALA A 284 -16.03 -9.22 -30.77
CA ALA A 284 -15.82 -8.71 -32.12
C ALA A 284 -15.46 -7.21 -32.20
N ALA A 285 -15.53 -6.46 -31.09
CA ALA A 285 -15.03 -5.09 -31.01
C ALA A 285 -13.61 -5.02 -30.45
N LEU A 286 -13.28 -5.84 -29.46
CA LEU A 286 -11.93 -5.96 -28.89
C LEU A 286 -10.96 -6.62 -29.88
N ASP A 287 -11.40 -7.66 -30.60
CA ASP A 287 -10.60 -8.34 -31.63
C ASP A 287 -10.17 -7.39 -32.76
N ARG A 288 -11.03 -6.44 -33.15
CA ARG A 288 -10.68 -5.39 -34.13
C ARG A 288 -9.65 -4.37 -33.65
N ILE A 289 -9.38 -4.32 -32.35
CA ILE A 289 -8.31 -3.47 -31.77
C ILE A 289 -6.98 -4.23 -31.75
N VAL A 290 -7.02 -5.53 -31.44
CA VAL A 290 -5.81 -6.39 -31.36
C VAL A 290 -5.33 -6.86 -32.73
N THR A 291 -6.26 -7.17 -33.65
CA THR A 291 -5.95 -7.58 -35.01
C THR A 291 -5.64 -6.36 -35.89
N PRO A 292 -4.44 -6.29 -36.51
CA PRO A 292 -4.12 -5.21 -37.43
C PRO A 292 -5.09 -5.20 -38.61
N GLN A 293 -5.99 -4.21 -38.66
CA GLN A 293 -6.83 -4.01 -39.83
C GLN A 293 -5.92 -3.55 -40.98
N ALA A 294 -5.72 -4.44 -41.95
CA ALA A 294 -5.22 -4.07 -43.27
C ALA A 294 -6.33 -3.30 -43.99
N ASP A 295 -6.53 -2.05 -43.60
CA ASP A 295 -7.37 -1.13 -44.36
C ASP A 295 -6.84 -1.10 -45.80
N PRO A 296 -7.69 -1.36 -46.81
CA PRO A 296 -7.31 -1.13 -48.19
C PRO A 296 -7.19 0.37 -48.37
N TYR A 297 -5.98 0.89 -48.19
CA TYR A 297 -5.64 2.25 -48.56
C TYR A 297 -6.08 2.48 -50.00
N GLU A 298 -7.18 3.22 -50.20
CA GLU A 298 -7.32 4.00 -51.42
C GLU A 298 -6.10 4.93 -51.45
N HIS A 299 -5.14 4.59 -52.30
CA HIS A 299 -4.05 5.48 -52.64
C HIS A 299 -4.64 6.70 -53.35
N THR A 300 -5.00 7.73 -52.59
CA THR A 300 -5.36 9.06 -53.10
C THR A 300 -4.12 9.67 -53.72
N ARG A 301 -3.90 9.31 -54.98
CA ARG A 301 -2.68 9.57 -55.74
C ARG A 301 -2.66 11.00 -56.27
N THR A 302 -2.46 12.00 -55.40
CA THR A 302 -2.04 13.37 -55.79
C THR A 302 -1.39 14.13 -54.63
N ASP A 303 -0.06 14.11 -54.52
CA ASP A 303 0.74 15.34 -54.45
C ASP A 303 2.19 15.08 -54.93
N PRO A 304 2.68 15.72 -56.01
CA PRO A 304 4.06 15.58 -56.47
C PRO A 304 5.02 16.66 -55.91
N GLY A 305 5.64 16.38 -54.77
CA GLY A 305 6.76 17.16 -54.19
C GLY A 305 6.71 17.15 -52.64
N SER A 306 7.80 17.05 -51.89
CA SER A 306 9.24 17.08 -52.23
C SER A 306 10.06 16.20 -51.27
N LEU A 307 11.26 15.81 -51.71
CA LEU A 307 12.17 14.91 -50.98
C LEU A 307 12.80 15.56 -49.71
N PRO A 308 13.28 14.76 -48.74
CA PRO A 308 13.81 15.27 -47.47
C PRO A 308 15.22 15.92 -47.63
N PRO A 309 15.50 17.06 -46.96
CA PRO A 309 16.72 17.83 -47.17
C PRO A 309 17.91 17.34 -46.32
N TRP A 310 18.48 16.19 -46.68
CA TRP A 310 19.79 15.72 -46.18
C TRP A 310 20.76 15.57 -47.36
N GLY A 311 21.06 16.68 -48.06
CA GLY A 311 21.81 16.59 -49.33
C GLY A 311 22.09 17.91 -50.04
N ALA A 312 22.63 18.91 -49.34
CA ALA A 312 23.27 20.08 -49.97
C ALA A 312 24.24 20.77 -49.00
N SER A 313 25.47 20.25 -48.93
CA SER A 313 26.62 20.99 -48.39
C SER A 313 27.26 21.86 -49.46
N GLU A 314 27.96 22.92 -49.05
CA GLU A 314 28.75 23.87 -49.87
C GLU A 314 27.91 24.92 -50.65
N GLN A 315 28.19 26.24 -50.63
CA GLN A 315 29.41 26.95 -50.19
C GLN A 315 29.19 28.50 -50.03
N LEU A 316 30.08 29.16 -49.25
CA LEU A 316 30.47 30.61 -49.19
C LEU A 316 29.60 31.73 -48.52
N TYR A 317 30.21 32.37 -47.48
CA TYR A 317 30.19 33.79 -47.00
C TYR A 317 28.83 34.49 -46.68
N GLY A 318 28.67 35.31 -45.62
CA GLY A 318 29.61 35.92 -44.65
C GLY A 318 28.90 36.45 -43.36
N PRO A 319 29.55 37.26 -42.50
CA PRO A 319 29.26 37.29 -41.05
C PRO A 319 28.26 38.35 -40.54
N HIS A 320 27.71 38.13 -39.34
CA HIS A 320 27.01 39.15 -38.55
C HIS A 320 27.37 39.11 -37.05
N GLN A 321 27.31 40.28 -36.40
CA GLN A 321 27.91 40.59 -35.11
C GLN A 321 26.90 40.64 -33.94
N ALA A 322 27.40 40.54 -32.71
CA ALA A 322 26.62 40.69 -31.47
C ALA A 322 26.45 42.17 -31.02
N PRO A 323 25.40 42.51 -30.24
CA PRO A 323 25.14 43.87 -29.76
C PRO A 323 25.94 44.24 -28.48
N PRO A 324 26.21 45.55 -28.21
CA PRO A 324 27.11 46.00 -27.14
C PRO A 324 26.43 46.54 -25.85
N SER A 325 27.24 46.67 -24.78
CA SER A 325 26.87 47.25 -23.47
C SER A 325 27.26 48.74 -23.32
N PRO A 326 26.59 49.53 -22.45
CA PRO A 326 26.93 50.92 -22.13
C PRO A 326 27.86 51.10 -20.88
N PRO A 327 28.43 52.30 -20.63
CA PRO A 327 29.74 52.45 -19.96
C PRO A 327 29.75 53.04 -18.52
N VAL A 328 30.98 53.17 -17.98
CA VAL A 328 31.35 53.54 -16.59
C VAL A 328 31.86 55.00 -16.47
N GLY A 329 31.64 55.63 -15.31
CA GLY A 329 32.39 56.79 -14.80
C GLY A 329 32.06 57.05 -13.31
N VAL A 330 32.83 57.73 -12.46
CA VAL A 330 34.27 57.76 -12.07
C VAL A 330 34.41 58.88 -11.00
N SER A 331 34.81 58.51 -9.76
CA SER A 331 35.53 59.33 -8.75
C SER A 331 34.88 60.56 -8.05
N PRO A 332 35.44 61.12 -6.93
CA PRO A 332 36.54 60.62 -6.05
C PRO A 332 36.38 60.74 -4.49
N ALA A 333 37.30 60.03 -3.82
CA ALA A 333 37.76 59.95 -2.42
C ALA A 333 37.83 61.17 -1.45
N ARG A 334 37.74 60.85 -0.13
CA ARG A 334 38.57 61.27 1.05
C ARG A 334 37.91 60.76 2.37
N SER A 335 38.54 60.49 3.54
CA SER A 335 39.92 60.22 4.02
C SER A 335 39.86 59.77 5.53
N ALA A 336 40.91 59.15 6.11
CA ALA A 336 40.98 58.64 7.51
C ALA A 336 42.33 59.04 8.20
N PRO A 337 42.81 58.48 9.36
CA PRO A 337 42.23 57.94 10.62
C PRO A 337 42.75 58.80 11.84
N PRO A 338 43.35 58.33 12.98
CA PRO A 338 43.14 57.24 14.00
C PRO A 338 42.98 57.85 15.45
N PRO A 339 43.48 57.35 16.62
CA PRO A 339 43.80 56.00 17.16
C PRO A 339 43.16 55.62 18.56
N GLU A 340 43.49 54.42 19.08
CA GLU A 340 43.11 53.76 20.37
C GLU A 340 43.91 54.27 21.63
N PRO A 341 44.02 53.65 22.87
CA PRO A 341 43.66 52.31 23.44
C PRO A 341 43.20 52.30 24.97
N PRO A 342 43.48 51.31 25.89
CA PRO A 342 42.96 49.92 26.06
C PRO A 342 42.59 49.45 27.53
N ARG A 343 42.33 48.11 27.70
CA ARG A 343 42.71 47.15 28.82
C ARG A 343 41.73 46.68 29.95
N HIS A 344 41.69 45.32 30.10
CA HIS A 344 41.53 44.47 31.32
C HIS A 344 40.20 44.52 32.14
N THR A 345 39.75 43.53 32.96
CA THR A 345 40.30 42.23 33.46
C THR A 345 39.19 41.22 33.85
N ARG A 346 39.57 39.98 34.22
CA ARG A 346 38.70 38.90 34.80
C ARG A 346 38.25 39.20 36.24
N ALA A 347 37.07 38.70 36.68
CA ALA A 347 36.88 37.79 37.84
C ALA A 347 35.43 37.76 38.42
N LEU A 348 34.91 36.54 38.62
CA LEU A 348 33.89 36.16 39.63
C LEU A 348 34.55 36.15 41.04
N PRO A 349 33.85 36.17 42.21
CA PRO A 349 32.65 35.34 42.47
C PRO A 349 31.59 35.83 43.51
N ALA A 350 30.57 34.97 43.69
CA ALA A 350 29.80 34.69 44.91
C ALA A 350 28.86 35.74 45.53
N ALA A 351 27.54 35.53 45.36
CA ALA A 351 26.50 35.96 46.30
C ALA A 351 25.24 35.08 46.21
N LEU A 352 24.84 34.51 47.37
CA LEU A 352 23.50 33.99 47.73
C LEU A 352 22.81 33.00 46.76
N GLY A 353 22.60 31.72 47.09
CA GLY A 353 22.55 31.08 48.41
C GLY A 353 21.21 31.26 49.15
N ALA A 354 20.36 32.20 48.73
CA ALA A 354 19.09 32.51 49.40
C ALA A 354 17.83 31.97 48.67
N LEU A 355 17.92 31.66 47.38
CA LEU A 355 16.78 31.19 46.59
C LEU A 355 16.38 29.73 46.88
N LEU A 356 17.32 28.89 47.32
CA LEU A 356 17.06 27.45 47.53
C LEU A 356 16.24 27.15 48.80
N GLY A 357 16.32 28.01 49.83
CA GLY A 357 15.59 27.83 51.09
C GLY A 357 14.08 28.09 50.98
N ILE A 358 13.67 29.01 50.11
CA ILE A 358 12.26 29.38 49.93
C ILE A 358 11.50 28.29 49.15
N ALA A 359 12.15 27.67 48.15
CA ALA A 359 11.55 26.60 47.36
C ALA A 359 11.18 25.35 48.20
N LEU A 360 12.04 24.97 49.15
CA LEU A 360 11.84 23.78 49.98
C LEU A 360 10.77 23.97 51.08
N ALA A 361 10.57 25.21 51.55
CA ALA A 361 9.48 25.51 52.49
C ALA A 361 8.09 25.49 51.84
N GLY A 362 7.99 25.87 50.55
CA GLY A 362 6.71 25.85 49.81
C GLY A 362 6.20 24.44 49.52
N ALA A 363 7.10 23.51 49.14
CA ALA A 363 6.73 22.14 48.81
C ALA A 363 6.15 21.35 50.00
N GLY A 364 6.69 21.56 51.21
CA GLY A 364 6.22 20.88 52.43
C GLY A 364 4.80 21.27 52.84
N LEU A 365 4.38 22.52 52.59
CA LEU A 365 3.07 23.00 53.03
C LEU A 365 1.92 22.50 52.14
N TRP A 366 2.18 22.28 50.85
CA TRP A 366 1.19 21.69 49.92
C TRP A 366 0.88 20.23 50.30
N PHE A 367 1.90 19.44 50.64
CA PHE A 367 1.74 18.01 50.96
C PHE A 367 1.00 17.74 52.28
N VAL A 368 0.94 18.71 53.19
CA VAL A 368 0.31 18.56 54.53
C VAL A 368 -1.12 19.13 54.60
N LEU A 369 -1.50 20.04 53.70
CA LEU A 369 -2.84 20.64 53.66
C LEU A 369 -3.69 20.21 52.45
N GLY A 370 -3.11 19.51 51.47
CA GLY A 370 -3.78 19.04 50.25
C GLY A 370 -4.09 17.54 50.25
N GLY A 371 -4.90 17.05 51.20
CA GLY A 371 -5.51 15.73 51.06
C GLY A 371 -6.48 15.70 49.86
N PRO A 372 -6.62 14.59 49.12
CA PRO A 372 -7.44 14.56 47.91
C PRO A 372 -8.94 14.69 48.29
N PRO A 373 -9.67 15.70 47.77
CA PRO A 373 -11.11 15.74 47.94
C PRO A 373 -11.74 14.68 47.04
N GLY A 374 -12.45 13.72 47.67
CA GLY A 374 -13.48 12.96 46.97
C GLY A 374 -14.69 13.85 46.73
N GLY A 375 -15.12 13.98 45.48
CA GLY A 375 -16.24 14.81 45.06
C GLY A 375 -16.32 14.81 43.53
N ASP A 376 -17.42 14.28 42.99
CA ASP A 376 -17.56 13.91 41.59
C ASP A 376 -17.94 15.06 40.63
N GLU A 377 -18.00 14.71 39.33
CA GLU A 377 -18.81 15.36 38.28
C GLU A 377 -18.35 16.66 37.57
N GLU A 378 -17.04 16.90 37.43
CA GLU A 378 -16.58 17.32 36.08
C GLU A 378 -15.24 16.66 35.71
N THR A 379 -15.33 15.61 34.89
CA THR A 379 -14.16 15.04 34.23
C THR A 379 -13.52 16.11 33.36
N ALA A 380 -12.33 16.59 33.75
CA ALA A 380 -11.46 17.38 32.89
C ALA A 380 -11.39 16.66 31.53
N ARG A 381 -11.88 17.33 30.47
CA ARG A 381 -12.39 16.65 29.26
C ARG A 381 -11.27 16.07 28.41
N LYS A 382 -10.76 14.90 28.81
CA LYS A 382 -9.78 14.12 28.05
C LYS A 382 -10.42 13.69 26.72
N PRO A 383 -9.91 14.12 25.55
CA PRO A 383 -10.50 13.81 24.24
C PRO A 383 -10.68 12.31 24.02
N TYR A 384 -9.67 11.52 24.38
CA TYR A 384 -9.66 10.07 24.21
C TYR A 384 -9.93 9.29 25.51
N GLY A 385 -10.48 9.98 26.52
CA GLY A 385 -10.87 9.39 27.79
C GLY A 385 -9.74 9.16 28.79
N GLY A 386 -10.11 8.60 29.94
CA GLY A 386 -9.24 8.35 31.08
C GLY A 386 -7.93 7.61 30.76
N PRO A 387 -7.98 6.43 30.08
CA PRO A 387 -6.83 5.56 29.84
C PRO A 387 -5.73 6.18 28.97
N VAL A 388 -6.10 6.88 27.88
CA VAL A 388 -5.12 7.50 26.97
C VAL A 388 -4.40 8.68 27.63
N GLY A 389 -5.07 9.38 28.54
CA GLY A 389 -4.45 10.37 29.42
C GLY A 389 -4.22 11.77 28.83
N LEU A 390 -4.36 11.95 27.52
CA LEU A 390 -4.16 13.21 26.82
C LEU A 390 -5.09 14.34 27.31
N ALA A 391 -4.58 15.57 27.30
CA ALA A 391 -5.29 16.79 27.68
C ALA A 391 -5.77 17.64 26.49
N ALA A 392 -5.26 17.37 25.28
CA ALA A 392 -5.63 18.03 24.03
C ALA A 392 -5.74 16.97 22.90
N PRO A 393 -6.51 17.23 21.82
CA PRO A 393 -6.59 16.34 20.67
C PRO A 393 -5.23 16.09 20.03
N LEU A 394 -5.11 14.94 19.36
CA LEU A 394 -3.97 14.63 18.51
C LEU A 394 -4.15 15.31 17.15
N ALA A 395 -3.14 16.07 16.73
CA ALA A 395 -3.08 16.71 15.42
C ALA A 395 -2.33 15.83 14.41
N VAL A 396 -2.64 16.00 13.12
CA VAL A 396 -1.89 15.35 12.04
C VAL A 396 -0.46 15.91 12.02
N GLY A 397 0.53 15.01 12.04
CA GLY A 397 1.96 15.35 12.15
C GLY A 397 2.53 15.22 13.57
N ASP A 398 1.71 15.10 14.61
CA ASP A 398 2.18 14.92 15.99
C ASP A 398 3.01 13.63 16.14
N CYS A 399 4.28 13.73 16.55
CA CYS A 399 5.00 12.58 17.06
C CYS A 399 4.52 12.22 18.48
N VAL A 400 4.52 10.93 18.80
CA VAL A 400 4.01 10.43 20.08
C VAL A 400 4.96 9.43 20.74
N PHE A 401 4.93 9.40 22.08
CA PHE A 401 5.46 8.34 22.92
C PHE A 401 4.29 7.51 23.46
N ALA A 402 4.44 6.18 23.49
CA ALA A 402 3.38 5.22 23.82
C ALA A 402 3.78 4.32 25.00
N ASP A 403 3.35 4.69 26.21
CA ASP A 403 3.47 3.87 27.42
C ASP A 403 2.36 2.82 27.45
N TRP A 404 2.72 1.53 27.40
CA TRP A 404 1.77 0.42 27.46
C TRP A 404 1.66 -0.12 28.90
N PRO A 405 0.51 0.04 29.59
CA PRO A 405 0.36 -0.40 30.98
C PRO A 405 0.41 -1.94 31.09
N GLY A 406 1.60 -2.48 31.34
CA GLY A 406 1.89 -3.93 31.31
C GLY A 406 3.20 -4.28 30.59
N GLY A 407 3.78 -3.33 29.84
CA GLY A 407 5.08 -3.49 29.15
C GLY A 407 5.00 -4.14 27.77
N ALA A 408 3.96 -4.95 27.49
CA ALA A 408 3.71 -5.50 26.18
C ALA A 408 3.09 -4.45 25.23
N ARG A 409 3.77 -4.13 24.12
CA ARG A 409 3.24 -3.23 23.09
C ARG A 409 2.01 -3.85 22.43
N PHE A 410 1.00 -3.03 22.11
CA PHE A 410 -0.27 -3.44 21.50
C PHE A 410 -1.21 -4.28 22.38
N GLU A 411 -0.89 -4.48 23.67
CA GLU A 411 -1.82 -5.06 24.64
C GLU A 411 -2.57 -3.95 25.40
N GLY A 412 -3.84 -3.73 25.05
CA GLY A 412 -4.73 -2.77 25.72
C GLY A 412 -4.75 -1.37 25.11
N THR A 413 -4.66 -0.34 25.95
CA THR A 413 -4.70 1.08 25.53
C THR A 413 -3.47 1.80 26.08
N PRO A 414 -2.63 2.41 25.21
CA PRO A 414 -1.44 3.11 25.66
C PRO A 414 -1.79 4.48 26.26
N ARG A 415 -0.98 4.92 27.21
CA ARG A 415 -0.89 6.33 27.58
C ARG A 415 -0.01 7.04 26.56
N LEU A 416 -0.52 8.14 26.02
CA LEU A 416 0.17 8.90 24.97
C LEU A 416 0.71 10.22 25.51
N THR A 417 1.96 10.53 25.15
CA THR A 417 2.55 11.87 25.30
C THR A 417 2.92 12.40 23.92
N VAL A 418 2.68 13.68 23.66
CA VAL A 418 2.88 14.30 22.35
C VAL A 418 4.18 15.11 22.31
N ASP A 419 4.89 15.00 21.20
CA ASP A 419 6.01 15.87 20.80
C ASP A 419 5.71 16.44 19.40
N PRO A 420 5.08 17.62 19.30
CA PRO A 420 4.67 18.20 18.01
C PRO A 420 5.84 18.57 17.08
N ALA A 421 7.06 18.66 17.63
CA ALA A 421 8.25 19.01 16.86
C ALA A 421 9.02 17.77 16.36
N CYS A 422 8.63 16.56 16.77
CA CYS A 422 9.42 15.33 16.60
C CYS A 422 10.89 15.52 17.07
N GLY A 423 11.10 16.41 18.06
CA GLY A 423 12.41 16.85 18.49
C GLY A 423 13.07 15.90 19.49
N GLY A 424 12.29 15.28 20.35
CA GLY A 424 12.67 14.31 21.37
C GLY A 424 13.33 13.07 20.79
N ALA A 425 14.17 12.39 21.58
CA ALA A 425 15.20 11.49 21.06
C ALA A 425 14.68 10.33 20.19
N ALA A 426 13.60 9.66 20.62
CA ALA A 426 13.10 8.42 20.02
C ALA A 426 11.57 8.27 20.15
N PRO A 427 10.76 9.03 19.38
CA PRO A 427 9.31 8.85 19.37
C PRO A 427 8.89 7.44 18.91
N ASP A 428 7.85 6.91 19.54
CA ASP A 428 7.25 5.60 19.27
C ASP A 428 6.47 5.54 17.96
N GLY A 429 6.01 6.70 17.48
CA GLY A 429 5.22 6.81 16.28
C GLY A 429 4.79 8.24 15.97
N GLN A 430 3.92 8.36 14.97
CA GLN A 430 3.39 9.65 14.53
C GLN A 430 1.92 9.53 14.11
N VAL A 431 1.15 10.59 14.31
CA VAL A 431 -0.22 10.73 13.82
C VAL A 431 -0.19 11.08 12.34
N LEU A 432 -0.59 10.15 11.47
CA LEU A 432 -0.53 10.34 10.02
C LEU A 432 -1.82 10.93 9.44
N ALA A 433 -2.95 10.66 10.08
CA ALA A 433 -4.25 11.14 9.65
C ALA A 433 -5.23 11.23 10.82
N VAL A 434 -6.38 11.84 10.55
CA VAL A 434 -7.57 11.83 11.43
C VAL A 434 -8.79 11.37 10.63
N VAL A 435 -9.75 10.78 11.32
CA VAL A 435 -11.03 10.30 10.79
C VAL A 435 -12.15 10.97 11.58
N ASP A 436 -12.97 11.77 10.90
CA ASP A 436 -14.15 12.39 11.50
C ASP A 436 -15.29 11.38 11.68
N ALA A 437 -16.06 11.54 12.75
CA ALA A 437 -17.29 10.80 13.00
C ALA A 437 -18.38 11.74 13.51
N ALA A 438 -19.66 11.36 13.35
CA ALA A 438 -20.78 12.10 13.92
C ALA A 438 -21.07 11.70 15.39
N SER A 439 -20.55 10.56 15.85
CA SER A 439 -20.73 10.09 17.24
C SER A 439 -19.58 9.22 17.75
N ALA A 440 -19.46 9.09 19.08
CA ALA A 440 -18.49 8.20 19.72
C ALA A 440 -18.76 6.71 19.45
N ALA A 441 -20.01 6.34 19.12
CA ALA A 441 -20.35 4.98 18.69
C ALA A 441 -19.81 4.73 17.27
N GLU A 442 -20.04 5.67 16.35
CA GLU A 442 -19.50 5.60 14.99
C GLU A 442 -17.97 5.59 14.98
N ALA A 443 -17.33 6.47 15.77
CA ALA A 443 -15.87 6.50 15.91
C ALA A 443 -15.28 5.16 16.36
N ARG A 444 -15.97 4.45 17.27
CA ARG A 444 -15.59 3.09 17.73
C ARG A 444 -15.76 2.01 16.67
N VAL A 445 -16.76 2.13 15.79
CA VAL A 445 -17.05 1.13 14.75
C VAL A 445 -16.22 1.35 13.48
N ARG A 446 -16.13 2.59 12.99
CA ARG A 446 -15.46 2.95 11.73
C ARG A 446 -13.98 3.33 11.89
N GLY A 447 -13.66 4.07 12.95
CA GLY A 447 -12.35 4.69 13.15
C GLY A 447 -11.16 3.73 12.97
N PRO A 448 -11.16 2.54 13.59
CA PRO A 448 -10.09 1.56 13.41
C PRO A 448 -9.89 1.12 11.95
N GLY A 449 -10.96 0.84 11.21
CA GLY A 449 -10.88 0.39 9.81
C GLY A 449 -10.38 1.48 8.87
N GLU A 450 -10.85 2.72 9.04
CA GLU A 450 -10.37 3.85 8.25
C GLU A 450 -8.93 4.24 8.58
N CYS A 451 -8.49 4.09 9.83
CA CYS A 451 -7.08 4.27 10.18
C CYS A 451 -6.17 3.16 9.63
N GLU A 452 -6.64 1.91 9.57
CA GLU A 452 -5.93 0.81 8.90
C GLU A 452 -5.69 1.15 7.41
N GLU A 453 -6.70 1.71 6.73
CA GLU A 453 -6.61 2.15 5.34
C GLU A 453 -5.71 3.37 5.15
N ARG A 454 -5.93 4.46 5.91
CA ARG A 454 -5.14 5.71 5.80
C ARG A 454 -3.66 5.54 6.15
N THR A 455 -3.27 4.46 6.84
CA THR A 455 -1.87 4.15 7.17
C THR A 455 -1.25 3.06 6.29
N ARG A 456 -2.00 2.49 5.33
CA ARG A 456 -1.59 1.34 4.49
C ARG A 456 -0.30 1.58 3.71
N ASP A 457 -0.27 2.61 2.86
CA ASP A 457 0.88 2.92 2.00
C ASP A 457 2.20 3.10 2.81
N LEU A 458 2.13 3.80 3.95
CA LEU A 458 3.32 4.04 4.76
C LEU A 458 3.76 2.78 5.55
N ARG A 459 2.82 1.90 5.91
CA ARG A 459 3.11 0.58 6.50
C ARG A 459 3.81 -0.36 5.53
N GLU A 460 3.48 -0.28 4.25
CA GLU A 460 4.12 -1.11 3.21
C GLU A 460 5.55 -0.62 2.89
N LYS A 461 5.84 0.66 3.18
CA LYS A 461 7.15 1.30 2.97
C LYS A 461 8.09 1.21 4.17
N LEU A 462 7.60 1.14 5.41
CA LEU A 462 8.42 1.08 6.63
C LEU A 462 8.63 -0.37 7.13
N ALA A 463 9.76 -0.59 7.82
CA ALA A 463 9.99 -1.81 8.59
C ALA A 463 9.33 -1.74 9.97
N ASP A 464 8.86 -2.88 10.47
CA ASP A 464 8.44 -3.10 11.86
C ASP A 464 7.45 -2.06 12.42
N VAL A 465 6.40 -1.70 11.67
CA VAL A 465 5.35 -0.76 12.10
C VAL A 465 3.96 -1.37 12.11
N ARG A 466 3.06 -0.80 12.93
CA ARG A 466 1.64 -1.16 13.03
C ARG A 466 0.78 0.09 13.13
N GLY A 467 -0.35 0.09 12.43
CA GLY A 467 -1.39 1.10 12.61
C GLY A 467 -2.03 0.99 14.00
N TYR A 468 -2.38 2.13 14.60
CA TYR A 468 -3.14 2.18 15.84
C TYR A 468 -4.15 3.34 15.80
N ALA A 469 -5.42 3.04 16.07
CA ALA A 469 -6.49 4.03 16.08
C ALA A 469 -6.80 4.48 17.51
N VAL A 470 -6.59 5.76 17.79
CA VAL A 470 -6.93 6.37 19.08
C VAL A 470 -8.34 6.93 18.97
N VAL A 471 -9.31 6.14 19.41
CA VAL A 471 -10.74 6.45 19.29
C VAL A 471 -11.22 7.26 20.50
N PRO A 472 -12.03 8.32 20.30
CA PRO A 472 -12.62 9.07 21.40
C PRO A 472 -13.55 8.24 22.29
N ALA A 473 -13.36 8.34 23.60
CA ALA A 473 -14.32 7.84 24.58
C ALA A 473 -15.60 8.68 24.56
N GLU A 474 -16.72 8.13 25.02
CA GLU A 474 -18.05 8.74 24.89
C GLU A 474 -18.15 10.14 25.50
N GLY A 475 -17.67 10.32 26.74
CA GLY A 475 -17.57 11.65 27.37
C GLY A 475 -16.43 12.54 26.83
N GLY A 476 -15.46 11.97 26.10
CA GLY A 476 -14.35 12.69 25.49
C GLY A 476 -14.63 13.20 24.07
N PHE A 477 -15.66 12.66 23.40
CA PHE A 477 -15.91 12.84 21.97
C PHE A 477 -15.92 14.29 21.47
N ARG A 478 -16.62 15.19 22.15
CA ARG A 478 -16.61 16.63 21.78
C ARG A 478 -15.25 17.29 22.02
N ALA A 479 -14.50 16.85 23.03
CA ALA A 479 -13.17 17.37 23.31
C ALA A 479 -12.13 16.84 22.32
N ALA A 480 -12.34 15.66 21.71
CA ALA A 480 -11.59 15.17 20.56
C ALA A 480 -12.00 15.83 19.22
N GLU A 481 -12.91 16.80 19.25
CA GLU A 481 -13.53 17.42 18.08
C GLU A 481 -14.20 16.39 17.13
N GLY A 482 -14.67 15.26 17.68
CA GLY A 482 -15.30 14.18 16.91
C GLY A 482 -14.34 13.27 16.15
N ARG A 483 -13.02 13.43 16.31
CA ARG A 483 -12.00 12.76 15.50
C ARG A 483 -11.37 11.55 16.17
N THR A 484 -11.23 10.46 15.43
CA THR A 484 -10.29 9.36 15.71
C THR A 484 -8.92 9.72 15.12
N ALA A 485 -7.84 9.57 15.90
CA ALA A 485 -6.48 9.78 15.39
C ALA A 485 -5.88 8.48 14.87
N CYS A 486 -5.28 8.52 13.68
CA CYS A 486 -4.67 7.39 13.01
C CYS A 486 -3.15 7.46 13.16
N LEU A 487 -2.61 6.65 14.06
CA LEU A 487 -1.19 6.62 14.38
C LEU A 487 -0.52 5.48 13.62
N LEU A 488 0.73 5.69 13.26
CA LEU A 488 1.65 4.62 12.90
C LEU A 488 2.71 4.51 14.00
N LEU A 489 2.72 3.38 14.70
CA LEU A 489 3.60 3.09 15.82
C LEU A 489 4.58 1.98 15.44
N GLY A 490 5.82 2.01 15.95
CA GLY A 490 6.74 0.88 15.82
C GLY A 490 6.26 -0.33 16.61
N ALA A 491 6.33 -1.50 15.99
CA ALA A 491 5.78 -2.75 16.50
C ALA A 491 6.52 -3.22 17.75
N ASN A 492 7.86 -3.23 17.71
CA ASN A 492 8.71 -3.67 18.82
C ASN A 492 9.53 -2.54 19.47
N GLY A 493 9.60 -1.34 18.86
CA GLY A 493 10.39 -0.22 19.37
C GLY A 493 9.97 1.13 18.79
N PRO A 494 10.76 2.19 19.02
CA PRO A 494 10.56 3.50 18.43
C PRO A 494 10.94 3.56 16.95
N VAL A 495 10.33 4.51 16.23
CA VAL A 495 10.50 4.72 14.78
C VAL A 495 11.25 6.02 14.44
N TYR A 496 11.61 6.81 15.46
CA TYR A 496 12.54 7.94 15.36
C TYR A 496 12.18 8.96 14.25
N GLY A 497 10.88 9.27 14.12
CA GLY A 497 10.32 10.15 13.09
C GLY A 497 10.87 11.59 13.09
N PRO A 498 10.40 12.46 12.16
CA PRO A 498 9.16 12.32 11.36
C PRO A 498 9.17 11.22 10.30
N LEU A 499 7.97 10.82 9.87
CA LEU A 499 7.67 9.77 8.89
C LEU A 499 6.91 10.32 7.69
N GLY A 500 6.89 9.54 6.59
CA GLY A 500 6.10 9.81 5.39
C GLY A 500 6.24 11.26 4.87
N PRO A 501 5.14 12.03 4.76
CA PRO A 501 5.13 13.39 4.21
C PRO A 501 5.67 14.47 5.16
N PHE A 502 5.96 14.14 6.43
CA PHE A 502 6.48 15.09 7.43
C PHE A 502 8.01 15.17 7.44
N ARG A 503 8.68 14.48 6.51
CA ARG A 503 10.14 14.40 6.39
C ARG A 503 10.67 15.50 5.48
N GLU A 504 11.84 16.04 5.82
CA GLU A 504 12.48 17.11 5.04
C GLU A 504 13.67 16.58 4.23
N ALA A 505 13.90 17.14 3.04
CA ALA A 505 15.10 16.85 2.27
C ALA A 505 16.35 17.38 2.99
N GLY A 506 17.42 16.59 3.00
CA GLY A 506 18.65 16.84 3.76
C GLY A 506 18.61 16.38 5.23
N GLN A 507 17.45 15.93 5.73
CA GLN A 507 17.28 15.40 7.08
C GLN A 507 18.15 14.15 7.27
N ALA A 508 18.93 14.12 8.36
CA ALA A 508 19.68 12.95 8.76
C ALA A 508 18.78 11.93 9.47
N PHE A 509 18.91 10.65 9.12
CA PHE A 509 18.23 9.58 9.83
C PHE A 509 18.87 9.37 11.21
N ARG A 510 18.04 9.34 12.26
CA ARG A 510 18.49 9.09 13.64
C ARG A 510 18.71 7.60 13.92
N ASP A 511 17.88 6.76 13.31
CA ASP A 511 18.00 5.30 13.25
C ASP A 511 17.41 4.82 11.91
N THR A 512 17.76 3.60 11.52
CA THR A 512 17.19 2.88 10.37
C THR A 512 15.67 2.66 10.43
N ALA A 513 15.04 2.67 11.61
CA ALA A 513 13.59 2.44 11.73
C ALA A 513 12.72 3.52 11.07
N GLY A 514 13.28 4.70 10.77
CA GLY A 514 12.60 5.76 10.00
C GLY A 514 12.78 5.67 8.48
N MET A 515 13.64 4.76 7.99
CA MET A 515 13.95 4.61 6.56
C MET A 515 12.83 3.84 5.83
N GLN A 516 12.46 4.33 4.66
CA GLN A 516 11.37 3.81 3.83
C GLN A 516 11.90 3.23 2.52
N LYS A 517 11.19 2.23 1.99
CA LYS A 517 11.37 1.80 0.59
C LYS A 517 11.28 3.01 -0.35
N ARG A 518 12.18 3.06 -1.33
CA ARG A 518 12.40 4.16 -2.29
C ARG A 518 12.96 5.46 -1.69
N ASP A 519 13.43 5.47 -0.43
CA ASP A 519 14.26 6.57 0.05
C ASP A 519 15.59 6.58 -0.70
N CYS A 520 15.94 7.73 -1.27
CA CYS A 520 17.27 7.99 -1.82
C CYS A 520 18.15 8.65 -0.76
N LEU A 521 19.35 8.11 -0.59
CA LEU A 521 20.24 8.39 0.53
C LEU A 521 21.55 9.03 0.04
N ARG A 522 21.96 10.12 0.69
CA ARG A 522 23.34 10.62 0.61
C ARG A 522 24.09 10.23 1.88
N SER A 523 25.23 9.55 1.75
CA SER A 523 26.08 9.11 2.86
C SER A 523 27.50 9.67 2.76
N PRO A 524 27.76 10.87 3.32
CA PRO A 524 29.08 11.50 3.27
C PRO A 524 30.15 10.79 4.14
N SER A 525 29.80 9.71 4.86
CA SER A 525 30.70 9.05 5.81
C SER A 525 30.51 7.52 5.97
N GLY A 526 29.56 6.90 5.27
CA GLY A 526 29.18 5.48 5.47
C GLY A 526 28.60 5.17 6.87
N ARG A 527 28.38 6.19 7.70
CA ARG A 527 27.87 6.07 9.08
C ARG A 527 26.67 6.96 9.37
N GLU A 528 26.44 7.94 8.50
CA GLU A 528 25.30 8.84 8.52
C GLU A 528 24.64 8.76 7.15
N ALA A 529 23.32 8.61 7.13
CA ALA A 529 22.51 8.68 5.92
C ALA A 529 21.60 9.92 6.01
N ARG A 530 21.44 10.62 4.89
CA ARG A 530 20.55 11.78 4.76
C ARG A 530 19.56 11.53 3.63
N LEU A 531 18.28 11.77 3.90
CA LEU A 531 17.24 11.71 2.88
C LEU A 531 17.50 12.81 1.83
N VAL A 532 17.48 12.46 0.56
CA VAL A 532 17.53 13.40 -0.57
C VAL A 532 16.45 13.06 -1.58
N ALA A 533 16.08 14.01 -2.44
CA ALA A 533 15.21 13.69 -3.58
C ALA A 533 15.97 12.78 -4.56
N CYS A 534 15.32 11.75 -5.10
CA CYS A 534 15.95 10.83 -6.06
C CYS A 534 16.35 11.52 -7.38
N THR A 535 15.79 12.70 -7.66
CA THR A 535 16.21 13.58 -8.77
C THR A 535 17.55 14.27 -8.52
N GLU A 536 18.07 14.26 -7.29
CA GLU A 536 19.43 14.71 -6.97
C GLU A 536 20.43 13.54 -6.98
N PRO A 537 21.74 13.81 -7.17
CA PRO A 537 22.78 12.82 -6.97
C PRO A 537 22.75 12.23 -5.56
N HIS A 538 22.63 10.90 -5.50
CA HIS A 538 22.56 10.12 -4.27
C HIS A 538 23.50 8.91 -4.35
N ASP A 539 23.86 8.36 -3.18
CA ASP A 539 24.85 7.30 -3.08
C ASP A 539 24.19 5.90 -3.06
N GLU A 540 22.98 5.82 -2.48
CA GLU A 540 22.23 4.58 -2.31
C GLU A 540 20.71 4.82 -2.40
N GLN A 541 19.93 3.80 -2.78
CA GLN A 541 18.46 3.80 -2.70
C GLN A 541 17.96 2.58 -1.91
N VAL A 542 16.97 2.77 -1.02
CA VAL A 542 16.37 1.69 -0.23
C VAL A 542 15.41 0.84 -1.06
N LEU A 543 15.69 -0.44 -1.21
CA LEU A 543 14.83 -1.40 -1.93
C LEU A 543 13.83 -2.12 -1.00
N GLY A 544 14.27 -2.44 0.21
CA GLY A 544 13.51 -3.29 1.13
C GLY A 544 14.21 -3.54 2.45
N PHE A 545 13.82 -4.62 3.12
CA PHE A 545 14.30 -4.97 4.45
C PHE A 545 14.50 -6.47 4.57
N THR A 546 15.49 -6.89 5.35
CA THR A 546 15.69 -8.28 5.77
C THR A 546 15.87 -8.35 7.29
N ARG A 547 16.05 -9.54 7.86
CA ARG A 547 16.38 -9.75 9.27
C ARG A 547 17.59 -10.68 9.39
N LEU A 548 18.49 -10.35 10.31
CA LEU A 548 19.58 -11.23 10.72
C LEU A 548 19.11 -12.19 11.82
N ASP A 549 19.88 -13.25 12.05
CA ASP A 549 19.67 -14.13 13.19
C ASP A 549 19.91 -13.38 14.50
N ALA A 550 19.08 -13.63 15.52
CA ALA A 550 19.16 -12.97 16.82
C ALA A 550 20.45 -13.30 17.61
N ALA A 551 21.25 -14.27 17.15
CA ALA A 551 22.58 -14.54 17.66
C ALA A 551 23.67 -13.59 17.12
N VAL A 552 23.40 -12.82 16.05
CA VAL A 552 24.40 -11.90 15.44
C VAL A 552 24.47 -10.60 16.25
N PRO A 553 25.61 -10.27 16.88
CA PRO A 553 25.76 -9.02 17.63
C PRO A 553 25.80 -7.82 16.67
N PHE A 554 25.35 -6.65 17.15
CA PHE A 554 25.30 -5.42 16.34
C PHE A 554 26.67 -5.03 15.75
N GLU A 555 27.73 -5.32 16.49
CA GLU A 555 29.11 -5.03 16.13
C GLU A 555 29.60 -5.85 14.91
N GLU A 556 29.04 -7.05 14.69
CA GLU A 556 29.32 -7.93 13.54
C GLU A 556 28.28 -7.80 12.42
N ALA A 557 27.13 -7.18 12.70
CA ALA A 557 25.99 -7.10 11.78
C ALA A 557 26.36 -6.52 10.42
N ARG A 558 27.19 -5.47 10.37
CA ARG A 558 27.65 -4.84 9.13
C ARG A 558 28.38 -5.80 8.20
N ASP A 559 29.17 -6.72 8.74
CA ASP A 559 30.02 -7.62 7.94
C ASP A 559 29.20 -8.70 7.20
N VAL A 560 27.97 -8.97 7.66
CA VAL A 560 27.06 -9.96 7.06
C VAL A 560 25.84 -9.35 6.37
N SER A 561 25.54 -8.07 6.62
CA SER A 561 24.30 -7.42 6.16
C SER A 561 24.22 -7.26 4.64
N ASP A 562 25.29 -6.82 3.97
CA ASP A 562 25.32 -6.69 2.49
C ASP A 562 25.05 -8.05 1.82
N THR A 563 25.60 -9.15 2.37
CA THR A 563 25.34 -10.53 1.87
C THR A 563 23.91 -10.99 2.14
N ALA A 564 23.35 -10.65 3.32
CA ALA A 564 21.95 -10.96 3.64
C ALA A 564 20.99 -10.21 2.71
N CYS A 565 21.27 -8.94 2.42
CA CYS A 565 20.50 -8.12 1.48
C CYS A 565 20.63 -8.60 0.04
N ALA A 566 21.83 -8.92 -0.44
CA ALA A 566 22.05 -9.49 -1.78
C ALA A 566 21.27 -10.81 -2.01
N LYS A 567 20.95 -11.55 -0.95
CA LYS A 567 20.14 -12.78 -1.02
C LYS A 567 18.64 -12.54 -0.86
N ALA A 568 18.23 -11.64 0.02
CA ALA A 568 16.82 -11.46 0.40
C ALA A 568 16.09 -10.36 -0.39
N VAL A 569 16.84 -9.36 -0.87
CA VAL A 569 16.35 -8.20 -1.63
C VAL A 569 17.37 -7.87 -2.74
N PRO A 570 17.59 -8.78 -3.70
CA PRO A 570 18.59 -8.58 -4.74
C PRO A 570 18.20 -7.42 -5.68
N PRO A 571 19.11 -6.48 -6.01
CA PRO A 571 18.80 -5.35 -6.89
C PRO A 571 18.26 -5.74 -8.28
N THR A 572 18.56 -6.95 -8.76
CA THR A 572 18.06 -7.49 -10.04
C THR A 572 16.54 -7.61 -10.08
N ASP A 573 15.89 -7.91 -8.94
CA ASP A 573 14.43 -8.05 -8.86
C ASP A 573 13.71 -6.69 -9.00
N TYR A 574 14.48 -5.61 -8.86
CA TYR A 574 14.07 -4.21 -9.02
C TYR A 574 14.58 -3.60 -10.32
N GLY A 575 15.17 -4.39 -11.24
CA GLY A 575 15.62 -3.92 -12.56
C GLY A 575 17.03 -3.36 -12.63
N PHE A 576 17.80 -3.34 -11.54
CA PHE A 576 19.18 -2.84 -11.54
C PHE A 576 20.15 -3.85 -12.17
N ASP A 577 21.00 -3.36 -13.09
CA ASP A 577 22.00 -4.17 -13.79
C ASP A 577 23.11 -4.66 -12.84
N PRO A 578 23.31 -5.98 -12.65
CA PRO A 578 24.32 -6.53 -11.74
C PRO A 578 25.77 -6.37 -12.23
N SER A 579 26.01 -5.75 -13.39
CA SER A 579 27.34 -5.30 -13.82
C SER A 579 27.67 -3.86 -13.41
N VAL A 580 26.68 -3.11 -12.94
CA VAL A 580 26.82 -1.70 -12.51
C VAL A 580 26.50 -1.53 -11.02
N TYR A 581 25.50 -2.27 -10.52
CA TYR A 581 24.96 -2.12 -9.17
C TYR A 581 25.23 -3.34 -8.29
N GLU A 582 25.28 -3.12 -6.99
CA GLU A 582 25.37 -4.14 -5.95
C GLU A 582 24.40 -3.83 -4.80
N ALA A 583 24.14 -4.83 -3.96
CA ALA A 583 23.39 -4.64 -2.73
C ALA A 583 24.27 -3.96 -1.67
N GLY A 584 23.71 -2.93 -1.03
CA GLY A 584 24.23 -2.35 0.21
C GLY A 584 23.29 -2.61 1.37
N SER A 585 23.67 -2.13 2.56
CA SER A 585 22.85 -2.27 3.75
C SER A 585 23.09 -1.20 4.81
N TRP A 586 22.04 -0.94 5.59
CA TRP A 586 22.07 -0.07 6.76
C TRP A 586 21.52 -0.79 8.00
N THR A 587 22.23 -0.65 9.12
CA THR A 587 21.86 -1.21 10.43
C THR A 587 21.89 -0.12 11.50
N GLY A 588 20.78 0.06 12.22
CA GLY A 588 20.66 0.94 13.38
C GLY A 588 20.65 0.16 14.69
N ARG A 589 21.13 0.77 15.78
CA ARG A 589 21.18 0.11 17.09
C ARG A 589 19.77 -0.13 17.65
N GLY A 590 18.78 0.70 17.29
CA GLY A 590 17.38 0.51 17.70
C GLY A 590 16.80 -0.84 17.27
N ALA A 591 17.25 -1.41 16.14
CA ALA A 591 16.82 -2.73 15.68
C ALA A 591 17.34 -3.88 16.58
N TRP A 592 18.52 -3.72 17.20
CA TRP A 592 19.06 -4.68 18.17
C TRP A 592 18.46 -4.48 19.56
N ASP A 593 18.34 -3.23 20.01
CA ASP A 593 17.77 -2.90 21.32
C ASP A 593 16.28 -3.30 21.42
N SER A 594 15.55 -3.33 20.30
CA SER A 594 14.17 -3.86 20.19
C SER A 594 14.09 -5.37 19.91
N GLY A 595 15.22 -6.06 19.71
CA GLY A 595 15.27 -7.47 19.37
C GLY A 595 14.79 -7.84 17.95
N THR A 596 14.49 -6.86 17.09
CA THR A 596 13.97 -7.08 15.74
C THR A 596 15.03 -7.51 14.73
N HIS A 597 16.29 -7.13 14.94
CA HIS A 597 17.45 -7.46 14.11
C HIS A 597 17.24 -7.19 12.60
N PHE A 598 16.39 -6.20 12.26
CA PHE A 598 16.14 -5.86 10.87
C PHE A 598 17.29 -5.04 10.28
N VAL A 599 17.47 -5.21 8.98
CA VAL A 599 18.48 -4.56 8.16
C VAL A 599 17.75 -3.88 7.00
N VAL A 600 18.09 -2.63 6.73
CA VAL A 600 17.60 -1.90 5.56
C VAL A 600 18.48 -2.29 4.38
N CYS A 601 17.89 -2.80 3.31
CA CYS A 601 18.61 -3.22 2.11
C CYS A 601 18.55 -2.13 1.05
N THR A 602 19.72 -1.75 0.56
CA THR A 602 19.89 -0.70 -0.45
C THR A 602 20.48 -1.26 -1.74
N VAL A 603 20.39 -0.48 -2.81
CA VAL A 603 21.22 -0.61 -4.00
C VAL A 603 22.21 0.54 -4.06
N ARG A 604 23.44 0.26 -4.51
CA ARG A 604 24.49 1.25 -4.78
C ARG A 604 25.30 0.84 -6.00
N ARG A 605 26.07 1.77 -6.59
CA ARG A 605 26.97 1.44 -7.72
C ARG A 605 28.26 0.77 -7.25
N GLN A 606 28.68 -0.30 -7.91
CA GLN A 606 29.89 -1.08 -7.59
C GLN A 606 31.18 -0.26 -7.62
N ASN A 607 31.21 0.82 -8.41
CA ASN A 607 32.37 1.72 -8.51
C ASN A 607 32.40 2.83 -7.44
N GLY A 608 31.42 2.88 -6.53
CA GLY A 608 31.28 3.94 -5.53
C GLY A 608 30.92 5.32 -6.10
N GLY A 609 30.43 5.37 -7.35
CA GLY A 609 29.90 6.58 -7.96
C GLY A 609 28.46 6.85 -7.58
N THR A 610 28.01 8.11 -7.70
CA THR A 610 26.63 8.50 -7.45
C THR A 610 25.66 7.96 -8.51
N MET A 611 24.44 7.71 -8.07
CA MET A 611 23.24 7.45 -8.87
C MET A 611 22.59 8.79 -9.24
N GLU A 612 22.01 8.90 -10.44
CA GLU A 612 21.37 10.13 -10.94
C GLU A 612 20.00 9.86 -11.57
N GLY A 613 18.94 10.48 -11.03
CA GLY A 613 17.58 10.35 -11.54
C GLY A 613 16.88 9.06 -11.12
N GLU A 614 15.80 8.73 -11.83
CA GLU A 614 15.08 7.45 -11.69
C GLU A 614 15.81 6.38 -12.51
N GLU A 615 16.96 5.94 -12.00
CA GLU A 615 17.52 4.62 -12.34
C GLU A 615 16.51 3.54 -11.88
N PRO A 616 16.35 2.44 -12.65
CA PRO A 616 15.08 1.89 -13.18
C PRO A 616 13.83 1.75 -12.28
#